data_AF-A0A2V3ISE1-F1
#
_entry.id   AF-A0A2V3ISE1-F1
#
_cell.length_a   1.000
_cell.length_b   1.000
_cell.length_c   1.000
_cell.angle_alpha   90.00
_cell.angle_beta   90.00
_cell.angle_gamma   90.00
#
_symmetry.space_group_name_H-M   'P 1'
#
loop_
_entity.id
_entity.type
_entity.pdbx_description
1 polymer ?
#
loop_
_entity_poly.entity_id
_entity_poly.type
_entity_poly.pdbx_seq_one_letter_code
_entity_poly.pdbx_strand_id
1 'polypeptide(L)'
;MNNKYRFLRRDSYVVDLGSAPGGFAAAVAKTVKLDDRARRWDQEGKRLVKRRITGRRRSRPFGKLVCVDVVDMAEIGGASFIRGSLMDDDVEHRIGYALNGDEADVVLCDAAPSTTGNSEMDHIRCVDMAKAGLGVANAVLRNGGVFVVKVFRVRKKRNWLRL
;
A
#
# COMPACT_ATOMS: atom_id res chain seq x y z
N MET A 1 -6.57 -7.72 -12.86
CA MET A 1 -6.87 -8.29 -11.52
C MET A 1 -8.17 -7.76 -10.93
N ASN A 2 -8.35 -6.43 -10.86
CA ASN A 2 -9.57 -5.84 -10.27
C ASN A 2 -10.87 -6.24 -11.00
N ASN A 3 -10.87 -6.39 -12.34
CA ASN A 3 -12.06 -6.83 -13.09
C ASN A 3 -12.60 -8.20 -12.63
N LYS A 4 -11.72 -9.08 -12.14
CA LYS A 4 -12.08 -10.43 -11.68
C LYS A 4 -12.52 -10.44 -10.21
N TYR A 5 -11.77 -9.75 -9.35
CA TYR A 5 -11.93 -9.86 -7.89
C TYR A 5 -12.66 -8.67 -7.24
N ARG A 6 -12.85 -7.57 -7.96
CA ARG A 6 -13.62 -6.37 -7.56
C ARG A 6 -13.26 -5.83 -6.17
N PHE A 7 -11.97 -5.80 -5.84
CA PHE A 7 -11.47 -5.34 -4.54
C PHE A 7 -11.27 -3.81 -4.48
N LEU A 8 -11.13 -3.12 -5.61
CA LEU A 8 -11.12 -1.66 -5.67
C LEU A 8 -12.50 -1.11 -6.01
N ARG A 9 -12.91 -0.11 -5.22
CA ARG A 9 -14.15 0.67 -5.36
C ARG A 9 -13.82 2.16 -5.42
N ARG A 10 -14.74 2.97 -5.93
CA ARG A 10 -14.54 4.42 -6.07
C ARG A 10 -14.18 5.14 -4.77
N ASP A 11 -14.63 4.61 -3.63
CA ASP A 11 -14.44 5.16 -2.29
C ASP A 11 -13.34 4.45 -1.48
N SER A 12 -12.51 3.63 -2.14
CA SER A 12 -11.51 2.81 -1.45
C SER A 12 -10.36 3.64 -0.92
N TYR A 13 -9.88 3.29 0.27
CA TYR A 13 -8.60 3.76 0.78
C TYR A 13 -7.55 2.71 0.42
N VAL A 14 -6.54 3.12 -0.35
CA VAL A 14 -5.55 2.22 -0.94
C VAL A 14 -4.16 2.64 -0.51
N VAL A 15 -3.36 1.67 -0.11
CA VAL A 15 -1.92 1.84 0.10
C VAL A 15 -1.19 1.07 -0.99
N ASP A 16 -0.25 1.71 -1.68
CA ASP A 16 0.57 1.10 -2.74
C ASP A 16 2.03 1.07 -2.26
N LEU A 17 2.52 -0.12 -1.92
CA LEU A 17 3.86 -0.37 -1.39
C LEU A 17 4.81 -0.79 -2.51
N GLY A 18 6.00 -0.17 -2.56
CA GLY A 18 6.88 -0.31 -3.72
C GLY A 18 6.27 0.38 -4.94
N SER A 19 5.73 1.58 -4.74
CA SER A 19 4.89 2.26 -5.72
C SER A 19 5.64 2.73 -6.95
N ALA A 20 6.94 3.01 -6.88
CA ALA A 20 7.72 3.51 -8.01
C ALA A 20 7.89 2.39 -9.06
N PRO A 21 7.72 2.69 -10.36
CA PRO A 21 7.60 4.01 -10.99
C PRO A 21 6.18 4.60 -11.06
N GLY A 22 5.18 3.94 -10.49
CA GLY A 22 3.80 4.45 -10.38
C GLY A 22 2.74 3.64 -11.14
N GLY A 23 3.06 2.43 -11.61
CA GLY A 23 2.16 1.63 -12.45
C GLY A 23 0.85 1.25 -11.76
N PHE A 24 0.94 0.73 -10.52
CA PHE A 24 -0.24 0.39 -9.72
C PHE A 24 -0.99 1.63 -9.28
N ALA A 25 -0.30 2.62 -8.73
CA ALA A 25 -0.87 3.92 -8.38
C ALA A 25 -1.67 4.56 -9.53
N ALA A 26 -1.14 4.57 -10.76
CA ALA A 26 -1.85 5.09 -11.93
C ALA A 26 -3.11 4.25 -12.28
N ALA A 27 -3.05 2.93 -12.12
CA ALA A 27 -4.22 2.06 -12.32
C ALA A 27 -5.29 2.27 -11.23
N VAL A 28 -4.87 2.50 -9.98
CA VAL A 28 -5.74 2.82 -8.85
C VAL A 28 -6.42 4.17 -9.07
N ALA A 29 -5.68 5.21 -9.47
CA ALA A 29 -6.22 6.55 -9.71
C ALA A 29 -7.28 6.60 -10.83
N LYS A 30 -7.27 5.65 -11.77
CA LYS A 30 -8.34 5.48 -12.78
C LYS A 30 -9.64 4.91 -12.22
N THR A 31 -9.57 4.22 -11.08
CA THR A 31 -10.70 3.48 -10.48
C THR A 31 -11.25 4.18 -9.24
N VAL A 32 -10.34 4.64 -8.38
CA VAL A 32 -10.64 5.31 -7.11
C VAL A 32 -10.84 6.80 -7.39
N LYS A 33 -11.94 7.35 -6.89
CA LYS A 33 -12.22 8.79 -6.99
C LYS A 33 -11.42 9.49 -5.90
N LEU A 34 -10.18 9.85 -6.21
CA LEU A 34 -9.28 10.51 -5.26
C LEU A 34 -9.79 11.91 -4.89
N ASP A 35 -9.50 12.30 -3.65
CA ASP A 35 -9.79 13.64 -3.15
C ASP A 35 -8.70 14.61 -3.63
N ASP A 36 -9.01 15.41 -4.63
CA ASP A 36 -8.17 16.48 -5.18
C ASP A 36 -8.13 17.72 -4.27
N ARG A 37 -8.95 17.75 -3.22
CA ARG A 37 -9.02 18.83 -2.22
C ARG A 37 -8.16 18.55 -1.00
N ALA A 38 -7.44 17.44 -0.99
CA ALA A 38 -6.35 17.15 -0.06
C ALA A 38 -5.19 18.16 -0.29
N ARG A 39 -5.46 19.44 -0.07
CA ARG A 39 -4.53 20.56 -0.20
C ARG A 39 -3.52 20.46 0.93
N ARG A 40 -2.24 20.36 0.55
CA ARG A 40 -1.03 20.69 1.34
C ARG A 40 -1.14 20.42 2.85
N TRP A 41 -0.69 19.23 3.27
CA TRP A 41 -0.21 19.05 4.64
C TRP A 41 1.28 19.41 4.68
N ASP A 42 1.62 20.43 5.47
CA ASP A 42 3.00 20.76 5.82
C ASP A 42 3.49 19.89 6.99
N GLN A 43 4.78 20.04 7.32
CA GLN A 43 5.55 19.20 8.25
C GLN A 43 5.02 19.14 9.70
N GLU A 44 3.88 19.78 10.03
CA GLU A 44 3.50 20.06 11.42
C GLU A 44 2.32 19.23 11.97
N GLY A 45 1.87 18.21 11.26
CA GLY A 45 1.48 16.95 11.92
C GLY A 45 0.37 17.01 13.00
N LYS A 46 -0.67 17.85 12.91
CA LYS A 46 -1.70 17.93 13.98
C LYS A 46 -3.15 17.80 13.48
N ARG A 47 -3.73 16.60 13.67
CA ARG A 47 -4.79 16.32 14.67
C ARG A 47 -5.24 14.85 14.58
N LEU A 48 -4.73 14.01 15.48
CA LEU A 48 -5.28 12.68 15.75
C LEU A 48 -6.54 12.82 16.60
N VAL A 49 -7.72 12.63 15.99
CA VAL A 49 -8.93 12.33 16.76
C VAL A 49 -9.08 10.82 16.77
N LYS A 50 -8.85 10.17 17.91
CA LYS A 50 -9.23 8.78 18.16
C LYS A 50 -10.75 8.66 17.90
N ARG A 51 -11.16 8.16 16.73
CA ARG A 51 -12.57 7.86 16.44
C ARG A 51 -12.83 6.38 16.66
N ARG A 52 -13.94 6.11 17.36
CA ARG A 52 -14.48 4.77 17.63
C ARG A 52 -14.70 4.00 16.33
N ILE A 53 -14.20 2.77 16.29
CA ILE A 53 -14.50 1.75 15.29
C ILE A 53 -15.95 1.32 15.47
N THR A 54 -16.83 1.72 14.57
CA THR A 54 -18.15 1.11 14.40
C THR A 54 -18.09 0.25 13.15
N GLY A 55 -18.39 -1.05 13.25
CA GLY A 55 -18.18 -2.07 12.19
C GLY A 55 -18.96 -1.88 10.87
N ARG A 56 -19.55 -0.71 10.61
CA ARG A 56 -20.21 -0.38 9.34
C ARG A 56 -19.38 0.66 8.58
N ARG A 57 -18.94 0.28 7.38
CA ARG A 57 -18.23 1.15 6.43
C ARG A 57 -19.11 2.37 6.14
N ARG A 58 -18.72 3.55 6.65
CA ARG A 58 -19.39 4.80 6.28
C ARG A 58 -19.22 5.02 4.78
N SER A 59 -20.27 5.47 4.10
CA SER A 59 -20.16 5.90 2.70
C SER A 59 -19.19 7.08 2.63
N ARG A 60 -18.04 6.90 1.98
CA ARG A 60 -17.05 7.95 1.76
C ARG A 60 -17.25 8.54 0.35
N PRO A 61 -17.36 9.87 0.19
CA PRO A 61 -17.58 10.48 -1.12
C PRO A 61 -16.35 10.41 -2.06
N PHE A 62 -15.18 10.17 -1.48
CA PHE A 62 -13.89 10.05 -2.15
C PHE A 62 -13.08 8.90 -1.51
N GLY A 63 -12.21 8.30 -2.32
CA GLY A 63 -11.17 7.39 -1.86
C GLY A 63 -9.85 8.11 -1.61
N LYS A 64 -8.85 7.35 -1.15
CA LYS A 64 -7.49 7.83 -0.89
C LYS A 64 -6.48 6.88 -1.49
N LEU A 65 -5.34 7.41 -1.88
CA LEU A 65 -4.19 6.64 -2.36
C LEU A 65 -2.94 7.14 -1.64
N VAL A 66 -2.28 6.25 -0.91
CA VAL A 66 -1.00 6.49 -0.24
C VAL A 66 0.05 5.61 -0.91
N CYS A 67 1.01 6.22 -1.58
CA CYS A 67 2.11 5.56 -2.26
C CYS A 67 3.34 5.57 -1.37
N VAL A 68 4.03 4.43 -1.23
CA VAL A 68 5.25 4.30 -0.44
C VAL A 68 6.35 3.69 -1.30
N ASP A 69 7.49 4.36 -1.38
CA ASP A 69 8.67 3.83 -2.07
C ASP A 69 9.96 4.52 -1.58
N VAL A 70 11.11 3.87 -1.74
CA VAL A 70 12.43 4.47 -1.48
C VAL A 70 12.89 5.37 -2.63
N VAL A 71 12.35 5.16 -3.83
CA VAL A 71 12.62 5.90 -5.06
C VAL A 71 11.48 6.86 -5.37
N ASP A 72 11.82 8.09 -5.79
CA ASP A 72 10.82 9.08 -6.19
C ASP A 72 10.04 8.63 -7.45
N MET A 73 8.82 9.13 -7.61
CA MET A 73 7.98 8.88 -8.77
C MET A 73 7.26 10.16 -9.22
N ALA A 74 6.70 10.12 -10.44
CA ALA A 74 5.87 11.21 -10.93
C ALA A 74 4.63 11.39 -10.05
N GLU A 75 4.25 12.65 -9.80
CA GLU A 75 3.08 12.97 -8.98
C GLU A 75 1.79 12.45 -9.63
N ILE A 76 0.91 11.91 -8.79
CA ILE A 76 -0.44 11.50 -9.17
C ILE A 76 -1.42 12.37 -8.38
N GLY A 77 -2.22 13.17 -9.09
CA GLY A 77 -3.14 14.12 -8.47
C GLY A 77 -4.07 13.46 -7.44
N GLY A 78 -4.08 13.99 -6.22
CA GLY A 78 -4.87 13.47 -5.10
C GLY A 78 -4.28 12.24 -4.38
N ALA A 79 -3.11 11.75 -4.80
CA ALA A 79 -2.35 10.73 -4.09
C ALA A 79 -1.33 11.37 -3.13
N SER A 80 -1.09 10.75 -1.98
CA SER A 80 0.03 11.10 -1.10
C SER A 80 1.22 10.21 -1.41
N PHE A 81 2.43 10.78 -1.43
CA PHE A 81 3.66 10.02 -1.58
C PHE A 81 4.51 10.08 -0.32
N ILE A 82 4.96 8.92 0.15
CA ILE A 82 5.81 8.74 1.31
C ILE A 82 7.12 8.12 0.81
N ARG A 83 8.19 8.92 0.82
CA ARG A 83 9.53 8.39 0.54
C ARG A 83 10.06 7.65 1.76
N GLY A 84 10.23 6.34 1.69
CA GLY A 84 10.66 5.51 2.81
C GLY A 84 10.69 4.03 2.49
N SER A 85 11.37 3.27 3.35
CA SER A 85 11.42 1.81 3.28
C SER A 85 10.20 1.19 3.97
N LEU A 86 9.79 0.02 3.50
CA LEU A 86 8.81 -0.82 4.22
C LEU A 86 9.36 -1.39 5.54
N MET A 87 10.66 -1.24 5.77
CA MET A 87 11.37 -1.67 6.97
C MET A 87 11.63 -0.52 7.95
N ASP A 88 11.22 0.71 7.62
CA ASP A 88 11.36 1.84 8.54
C ASP A 88 10.37 1.69 9.69
N ASP A 89 10.83 1.85 10.93
CA ASP A 89 10.01 1.68 12.16
C ASP A 89 8.80 2.63 12.24
N ASP A 90 8.76 3.69 11.42
CA ASP A 90 7.72 4.70 11.41
C ASP A 90 6.79 4.64 10.19
N VAL A 91 7.01 3.68 9.28
CA VAL A 91 6.31 3.64 7.99
C VAL A 91 4.80 3.47 8.18
N GLU A 92 4.36 2.61 9.11
CA GLU A 92 2.93 2.39 9.37
C GLU A 92 2.29 3.63 10.00
N HIS A 93 3.03 4.35 10.85
CA HIS A 93 2.56 5.59 11.45
C HIS A 93 2.34 6.66 10.38
N ARG A 94 3.29 6.81 9.45
CA ARG A 94 3.22 7.77 8.34
C ARG A 94 2.07 7.44 7.39
N ILE A 95 1.86 6.15 7.09
CA ILE A 95 0.70 5.68 6.31
C ILE A 95 -0.61 6.02 7.05
N GLY A 96 -0.71 5.69 8.34
CA GLY A 96 -1.90 5.99 9.15
C GLY A 96 -2.21 7.49 9.20
N TYR A 97 -1.17 8.33 9.28
CA TYR A 97 -1.31 9.78 9.21
C TYR A 97 -1.85 10.25 7.84
N ALA A 98 -1.29 9.76 6.73
CA ALA A 98 -1.79 10.07 5.38
C ALA A 98 -3.24 9.58 5.15
N LEU A 99 -3.63 8.50 5.83
CA LEU A 99 -5.01 8.04 5.86
C LEU A 99 -5.93 8.85 6.80
N ASN A 100 -5.43 9.86 7.52
CA ASN A 100 -6.14 10.63 8.56
C ASN A 100 -6.64 9.75 9.72
N GLY A 101 -5.87 8.72 10.08
CA GLY A 101 -6.21 7.77 11.14
C GLY A 101 -7.29 6.76 10.77
N ASP A 102 -7.76 6.73 9.53
CA ASP A 102 -8.58 5.65 8.99
C ASP A 102 -7.71 4.45 8.56
N GLU A 103 -8.34 3.28 8.48
CA GLU A 103 -7.71 2.06 7.96
C GLU A 103 -7.86 1.93 6.43
N ALA A 104 -6.92 1.22 5.80
CA ALA A 104 -6.94 0.91 4.38
C ALA A 104 -7.96 -0.19 4.05
N ASP A 105 -8.65 -0.05 2.92
CA ASP A 105 -9.47 -1.11 2.34
C ASP A 105 -8.60 -2.12 1.59
N VAL A 106 -7.53 -1.64 0.94
CA VAL A 106 -6.64 -2.41 0.07
C VAL A 106 -5.19 -2.00 0.29
N VAL A 107 -4.31 -2.98 0.43
CA VAL A 107 -2.85 -2.78 0.38
C VAL A 107 -2.32 -3.56 -0.82
N LEU A 108 -1.65 -2.86 -1.72
CA LEU A 108 -0.93 -3.42 -2.85
C LEU A 108 0.56 -3.43 -2.52
N CYS A 109 1.28 -4.48 -2.92
CA CYS A 109 2.71 -4.58 -2.76
C CYS A 109 3.34 -5.10 -4.07
N ASP A 110 3.98 -4.20 -4.81
CA ASP A 110 4.79 -4.51 -6.00
C ASP A 110 6.30 -4.36 -5.71
N ALA A 111 6.67 -4.17 -4.43
CA ALA A 111 8.05 -4.03 -4.00
C ALA A 111 8.88 -5.26 -4.40
N ALA A 112 9.97 -5.02 -5.12
CA ALA A 112 10.93 -6.02 -5.52
C ALA A 112 12.35 -5.54 -5.21
N PRO A 113 13.19 -6.36 -4.56
CA PRO A 113 14.59 -6.02 -4.35
C PRO A 113 15.35 -5.98 -5.69
N SER A 114 16.42 -5.20 -5.75
CA SER A 114 17.37 -5.27 -6.85
C SER A 114 17.94 -6.69 -6.97
N THR A 115 17.91 -7.23 -8.19
CA THR A 115 18.44 -8.55 -8.49
C THR A 115 19.95 -8.57 -8.33
N THR A 116 20.45 -9.58 -7.64
CA THR A 116 21.89 -9.84 -7.44
C THR A 116 22.47 -10.71 -8.54
N GLY A 117 21.62 -11.32 -9.37
CA GLY A 117 22.00 -12.35 -10.35
C GLY A 117 22.05 -13.75 -9.75
N ASN A 118 21.97 -13.89 -8.43
CA ASN A 118 21.80 -15.17 -7.78
C ASN A 118 20.31 -15.44 -7.54
N SER A 119 19.73 -16.33 -8.34
CA SER A 119 18.29 -16.65 -8.30
C SER A 119 17.75 -17.12 -6.95
N GLU A 120 18.58 -17.78 -6.13
CA GLU A 120 18.17 -18.26 -4.80
C GLU A 120 18.14 -17.11 -3.80
N MET A 121 19.18 -16.28 -3.80
CA MET A 121 19.24 -15.07 -2.97
C MET A 121 18.14 -14.09 -3.37
N ASP A 122 17.94 -13.86 -4.66
CA ASP A 122 16.88 -12.96 -5.17
C ASP A 122 15.51 -13.44 -4.75
N HIS A 123 15.28 -14.76 -4.71
CA HIS A 123 14.03 -15.31 -4.22
C HIS A 123 13.82 -15.08 -2.72
N ILE A 124 14.83 -15.35 -1.89
CA ILE A 124 14.77 -15.10 -0.45
C ILE A 124 14.45 -13.63 -0.20
N ARG A 125 15.16 -12.71 -0.87
CA ARG A 125 14.93 -11.27 -0.74
C ARG A 125 13.52 -10.85 -1.19
N CYS A 126 12.98 -11.49 -2.24
CA CYS A 126 11.58 -11.25 -2.66
C CYS A 126 10.57 -11.73 -1.60
N VAL A 127 10.83 -12.88 -0.98
CA VAL A 127 9.98 -13.41 0.09
C VAL A 127 10.05 -12.51 1.33
N ASP A 128 11.23 -12.04 1.71
CA ASP A 128 11.41 -11.13 2.83
C ASP A 128 10.72 -9.78 2.58
N MET A 129 10.79 -9.26 1.36
CA MET A 129 10.05 -8.06 0.97
C MET A 129 8.53 -8.27 1.04
N ALA A 130 8.04 -9.43 0.60
CA ALA A 130 6.62 -9.78 0.71
C ALA A 130 6.17 -9.88 2.17
N LYS A 131 7.02 -10.42 3.06
CA LYS A 131 6.75 -10.46 4.51
C LYS A 131 6.73 -9.07 5.13
N ALA A 132 7.68 -8.20 4.77
CA ALA A 132 7.68 -6.80 5.21
C ALA A 132 6.39 -6.09 4.78
N GLY A 133 6.00 -6.24 3.51
CA GLY A 133 4.73 -5.72 3.01
C GLY A 133 3.51 -6.28 3.74
N LEU A 134 3.52 -7.56 4.11
CA LEU A 134 2.46 -8.16 4.93
C LEU A 134 2.43 -7.59 6.35
N GLY A 135 3.58 -7.30 6.95
CA GLY A 135 3.70 -6.63 8.25
C GLY A 135 3.01 -5.26 8.23
N VAL A 136 3.35 -4.43 7.25
CA VAL A 136 2.68 -3.13 7.04
C VAL A 136 1.18 -3.34 6.80
N ALA A 137 0.80 -4.30 5.97
CA ALA A 137 -0.60 -4.58 5.67
C ALA A 137 -1.40 -4.96 6.93
N ASN A 138 -0.84 -5.79 7.81
CA ASN A 138 -1.49 -6.16 9.07
C ASN A 138 -1.72 -4.97 10.01
N ALA A 139 -0.85 -3.96 9.96
CA ALA A 139 -0.97 -2.77 10.79
C ALA A 139 -2.00 -1.75 10.26
N VAL A 140 -2.16 -1.66 8.93
CA VAL A 140 -2.94 -0.58 8.31
C VAL A 140 -4.25 -1.03 7.67
N LEU A 141 -4.42 -2.32 7.38
CA LEU A 141 -5.67 -2.85 6.82
C LEU A 141 -6.77 -2.90 7.87
N ARG A 142 -7.98 -2.53 7.45
CA ARG A 142 -9.17 -2.82 8.23
C ARG A 142 -9.44 -4.32 8.28
N ASN A 143 -10.24 -4.72 9.26
CA ASN A 143 -10.87 -6.05 9.24
C ASN A 143 -11.64 -6.29 7.93
N GLY A 144 -11.33 -7.41 7.27
CA GLY A 144 -11.89 -7.76 5.95
C GLY A 144 -11.38 -6.89 4.80
N GLY A 145 -10.24 -6.23 4.97
CA GLY A 145 -9.47 -5.60 3.89
C GLY A 145 -8.76 -6.63 3.01
N VAL A 146 -8.16 -6.17 1.91
CA VAL A 146 -7.49 -7.04 0.93
C VAL A 146 -6.02 -6.67 0.81
N PHE A 147 -5.15 -7.66 1.00
CA PHE A 147 -3.74 -7.55 0.68
C PHE A 147 -3.45 -8.25 -0.66
N VAL A 148 -2.78 -7.55 -1.56
CA VAL A 148 -2.31 -8.09 -2.84
C VAL A 148 -0.81 -7.89 -2.93
N VAL A 149 -0.06 -8.97 -3.09
CA VAL A 149 1.40 -8.92 -3.19
C VAL A 149 1.88 -9.66 -4.43
N LYS A 150 2.88 -9.09 -5.10
CA LYS A 150 3.61 -9.78 -6.17
C LYS A 150 4.71 -10.63 -5.56
N VAL A 151 4.70 -11.90 -5.92
CA VAL A 151 5.76 -12.85 -5.55
C VAL A 151 6.28 -13.53 -6.81
N PHE A 152 7.60 -13.60 -6.95
CA PHE A 152 8.24 -14.32 -8.05
C PHE A 152 8.31 -15.81 -7.72
N ARG A 153 7.80 -16.65 -8.62
CA ARG A 153 7.91 -18.10 -8.52
C ARG A 153 9.25 -18.57 -9.08
N VAL A 154 10.05 -19.27 -8.29
CA VAL A 154 11.27 -19.95 -8.77
C VAL A 154 10.94 -21.35 -9.26
N ARG A 155 11.64 -21.81 -10.31
CA ARG A 155 11.41 -23.09 -11.00
C ARG A 155 11.93 -24.35 -10.26
N LYS A 156 12.00 -24.39 -8.93
CA LYS A 156 12.46 -25.58 -8.18
C LYS A 156 11.37 -26.20 -7.28
N LYS A 157 11.35 -27.54 -7.25
CA LYS A 157 10.36 -28.48 -6.67
C LYS A 157 10.15 -28.43 -5.14
N ARG A 158 10.26 -27.29 -4.46
CA ARG A 158 9.99 -27.23 -3.01
C ARG A 158 9.01 -26.08 -2.72
N ASN A 159 7.87 -26.41 -2.11
CA ASN A 159 6.85 -25.44 -1.69
C ASN A 159 7.36 -24.68 -0.47
N TRP A 160 7.66 -23.39 -0.64
CA TRP A 160 8.17 -22.51 0.42
C TRP A 160 7.11 -21.52 0.97
N LEU A 161 5.94 -21.42 0.33
CA LEU A 161 4.84 -20.60 0.82
C LEU A 161 3.99 -21.39 1.82
N ARG A 162 4.34 -21.30 3.10
CA ARG A 162 3.38 -21.41 4.21
C ARG A 162 3.28 -20.02 4.83
N LEU A 163 2.27 -19.26 4.38
CA LEU A 163 1.81 -18.03 5.01
C LEU A 163 0.67 -18.38 5.96
#